data_AF-A0AAN8AWL1-F1
#
_entry.id   AF-A0AAN8AWL1-F1
#
_cell.length_a   1.000
_cell.length_b   1.000
_cell.length_c   1.000
_cell.angle_alpha   90.00
_cell.angle_beta   90.00
_cell.angle_gamma   90.00
#
_symmetry.space_group_name_H-M   'P 1'
#
loop_
_entity.id
_entity.type
_entity.pdbx_description
1 polymer ?
#
loop_
_entity_poly.entity_id
_entity_poly.type
_entity_poly.pdbx_seq_one_letter_code
_entity_poly.pdbx_strand_id
1 'polypeptide(L)'
;MSFDFLQDGSSPYGARYVGSMVSDIHRTIAYGGIFMYPANEKSPKGKLRLLYECNPIAFLIEQAGGMATTGSQRVLDVQPVEIHQRVPFVVGSPDDVNEFLTFVKKHQ
;
A
#
# COMPACT_ATOMS: atom_id res chain seq x y z
N MET A 1 -21.30 -15.67 -14.72
CA MET A 1 -21.28 -14.34 -15.36
C MET A 1 -19.88 -13.80 -15.18
N SER A 2 -18.99 -14.07 -16.15
CA SER A 2 -17.61 -13.60 -16.14
C SER A 2 -17.62 -12.09 -16.44
N PHE A 3 -17.15 -11.32 -15.47
CA PHE A 3 -16.89 -9.90 -15.65
C PHE A 3 -15.46 -9.77 -16.18
N ASP A 4 -15.31 -9.83 -17.51
CA ASP A 4 -14.02 -9.69 -18.20
C ASP A 4 -13.63 -8.21 -18.29
N PHE A 5 -13.11 -7.64 -17.19
CA PHE A 5 -12.73 -6.23 -17.09
C PHE A 5 -11.28 -5.92 -17.49
N LEU A 6 -10.42 -6.93 -17.67
CA LEU A 6 -9.00 -6.72 -17.91
C LEU A 6 -8.69 -6.83 -19.41
N GLN A 7 -8.17 -5.75 -20.00
CA GLN A 7 -7.86 -5.65 -21.43
C GLN A 7 -6.83 -6.67 -21.91
N ASP A 8 -6.07 -7.28 -20.99
CA ASP A 8 -5.04 -8.26 -21.26
C ASP A 8 -5.53 -9.72 -21.18
N GLY A 9 -6.81 -9.96 -20.88
CA GLY A 9 -7.37 -11.31 -20.75
C GLY A 9 -6.93 -12.06 -19.49
N SER A 10 -6.28 -11.38 -18.54
CA SER A 10 -5.93 -11.95 -17.24
C SER A 10 -7.15 -12.06 -16.32
N SER A 11 -7.05 -12.93 -15.31
CA SER A 11 -8.13 -13.10 -14.33
C SER A 11 -8.13 -11.95 -13.31
N PRO A 12 -9.31 -11.44 -12.90
CA PRO A 12 -9.39 -10.42 -11.85
C PRO A 12 -8.73 -10.83 -10.54
N TYR A 13 -8.12 -9.86 -9.86
CA TYR A 13 -7.54 -10.07 -8.53
C TYR A 13 -8.59 -10.49 -7.50
N GLY A 14 -8.22 -11.43 -6.63
CA GLY A 14 -9.02 -11.80 -5.47
C GLY A 14 -8.91 -10.75 -4.36
N ALA A 15 -10.02 -10.08 -4.01
CA ALA A 15 -10.03 -9.10 -2.92
C ALA A 15 -10.01 -9.78 -1.54
N ARG A 16 -9.15 -9.29 -0.63
CA ARG A 16 -9.10 -9.70 0.78
C ARG A 16 -8.83 -8.49 1.67
N TYR A 17 -9.64 -8.34 2.72
CA TYR A 17 -9.48 -7.28 3.71
C TYR A 17 -9.95 -7.79 5.07
N VAL A 18 -9.00 -8.14 5.95
CA VAL A 18 -9.29 -8.64 7.30
C VAL A 18 -9.64 -7.49 8.24
N GLY A 19 -9.09 -6.29 7.99
CA GLY A 19 -9.29 -5.11 8.83
C GLY A 19 -8.28 -5.00 9.97
N SER A 20 -7.35 -5.93 10.06
CA SER A 20 -6.15 -5.87 10.90
C SER A 20 -4.94 -5.70 10.00
N MET A 21 -4.22 -4.59 10.15
CA MET A 21 -3.05 -4.28 9.32
C MET A 21 -2.04 -5.44 9.35
N VAL A 22 -1.74 -5.97 10.54
CA VAL A 22 -0.77 -7.06 10.69
C VAL A 22 -1.19 -8.31 9.94
N SER A 23 -2.46 -8.71 10.04
CA SER A 23 -2.98 -9.89 9.36
C SER A 23 -2.98 -9.73 7.83
N ASP A 24 -3.32 -8.55 7.34
CA ASP A 24 -3.35 -8.25 5.91
C ASP A 24 -1.93 -8.20 5.33
N ILE A 25 -1.00 -7.55 6.03
CA ILE A 25 0.41 -7.45 5.62
C ILE A 25 1.11 -8.80 5.64
N HIS A 26 0.90 -9.61 6.68
CA HIS A 26 1.49 -10.95 6.75
C HIS A 26 1.09 -11.80 5.54
N ARG A 27 -0.17 -11.68 5.10
CA ARG A 27 -0.66 -12.34 3.88
C ARG A 27 0.00 -11.76 2.63
N THR A 28 0.14 -10.43 2.53
CA THR A 28 0.83 -9.78 1.41
C THR A 28 2.28 -10.23 1.29
N ILE A 29 2.99 -10.44 2.41
CA ILE A 29 4.35 -10.99 2.40
C ILE A 29 4.35 -12.44 1.90
N ALA A 30 3.40 -13.27 2.36
CA ALA A 30 3.38 -14.70 2.06
C ALA A 30 2.90 -15.03 0.63
N TYR A 31 1.91 -14.29 0.11
CA TYR A 31 1.22 -14.61 -1.14
C TYR A 31 1.41 -13.55 -2.23
N GLY A 32 2.10 -12.45 -1.92
CA GLY A 32 2.17 -11.30 -2.81
C GLY A 32 0.86 -10.51 -2.87
N GLY A 33 0.77 -9.65 -3.88
CA GLY A 33 -0.30 -8.67 -4.07
C GLY A 33 -0.01 -7.34 -3.38
N ILE A 34 -1.06 -6.54 -3.18
CA ILE A 34 -0.97 -5.17 -2.68
C ILE A 34 -1.92 -4.93 -1.51
N PHE A 35 -1.44 -4.18 -0.51
CA PHE A 35 -2.23 -3.62 0.58
C PHE A 35 -2.27 -2.09 0.44
N MET A 36 -3.47 -1.52 0.54
CA MET A 36 -3.69 -0.09 0.36
C MET A 36 -4.49 0.52 1.51
N TYR A 37 -3.99 1.62 2.04
CA TYR A 37 -4.67 2.52 2.97
C TYR A 37 -4.42 3.98 2.55
N PRO A 38 -5.01 4.43 1.42
CA PRO A 38 -4.75 5.75 0.86
C PRO A 38 -5.40 6.86 1.70
N ALA A 39 -5.09 8.11 1.34
CA ALA A 39 -5.84 9.26 1.82
C ALA A 39 -7.31 9.19 1.35
N ASN A 40 -8.20 9.78 2.14
CA ASN A 40 -9.60 10.01 1.74
C ASN A 40 -10.08 11.37 2.25
N GLU A 41 -11.28 11.80 1.85
CA GLU A 41 -11.84 13.11 2.22
C GLU A 41 -11.88 13.35 3.73
N LYS A 42 -12.15 12.31 4.53
CA LYS A 42 -12.23 12.40 6.00
C LYS A 42 -10.85 12.32 6.67
N SER A 43 -9.83 11.86 5.95
CA SER A 43 -8.49 11.61 6.46
C SER A 43 -7.48 11.87 5.33
N PRO A 44 -7.25 13.16 5.01
CA PRO A 44 -6.40 13.55 3.88
C PRO A 44 -4.93 13.17 4.08
N LYS A 45 -4.50 12.98 5.33
CA LYS A 45 -3.17 12.46 5.69
C LYS A 45 -3.15 10.93 5.90
N GLY A 46 -4.18 10.21 5.47
CA GLY A 46 -4.35 8.80 5.81
C GLY A 46 -4.72 8.57 7.28
N LYS A 47 -4.82 7.29 7.68
CA LYS A 47 -5.26 6.89 9.02
C LYS A 47 -4.15 6.29 9.87
N LEU A 48 -3.18 5.62 9.24
CA LEU A 48 -2.10 4.88 9.91
C LEU A 48 -0.99 5.84 10.33
N ARG A 49 -0.35 5.58 11.47
CA ARG A 49 0.72 6.40 12.03
C ARG A 49 2.08 5.98 11.49
N LEU A 50 2.85 6.99 11.11
CA LEU A 50 4.14 6.82 10.47
C LEU A 50 5.11 6.00 11.34
N LEU A 51 5.31 6.39 12.61
CA LEU A 51 6.41 5.84 13.41
C LEU A 51 6.24 4.38 13.83
N TYR A 52 5.03 3.96 14.19
CA TYR A 52 4.79 2.66 14.83
C TYR A 52 3.79 1.77 14.08
N GLU A 53 3.22 2.23 12.96
CA GLU A 53 2.43 1.39 12.06
C GLU A 53 3.13 1.30 10.71
N CYS A 54 3.37 2.43 10.04
CA CYS A 54 3.88 2.43 8.67
C CYS A 54 5.37 2.08 8.56
N ASN A 55 6.24 2.73 9.35
CA ASN A 55 7.69 2.52 9.26
C ASN A 55 8.13 1.09 9.57
N PRO A 56 7.65 0.44 10.66
CA PRO A 56 8.03 -0.95 10.94
C PRO A 56 7.62 -1.91 9.82
N ILE A 57 6.40 -1.73 9.28
CA ILE A 57 5.90 -2.57 8.20
C ILE A 57 6.62 -2.28 6.88
N ALA A 58 6.85 -1.01 6.54
CA ALA A 58 7.60 -0.64 5.34
C ALA A 58 9.01 -1.26 5.36
N PHE A 59 9.68 -1.21 6.51
CA PHE A 59 10.98 -1.85 6.67
C PHE A 59 10.92 -3.36 6.40
N LEU A 60 9.97 -4.07 7.00
CA LEU A 60 9.80 -5.52 6.78
C LEU A 60 9.50 -5.86 5.31
N ILE A 61 8.62 -5.10 4.67
CA ILE A 61 8.26 -5.32 3.26
C ILE A 61 9.46 -5.11 2.34
N GLU A 62 10.22 -4.03 2.55
CA GLU A 62 11.40 -3.77 1.72
C GLU A 62 12.51 -4.78 1.95
N GLN A 63 12.70 -5.28 3.19
CA GLN A 63 13.62 -6.39 3.45
C GLN A 63 13.15 -7.71 2.80
N ALA A 64 11.85 -7.87 2.59
CA ALA A 64 11.29 -8.98 1.82
C ALA A 64 11.35 -8.77 0.29
N GLY A 65 11.96 -7.68 -0.19
CA GLY A 65 12.06 -7.35 -1.61
C GLY A 65 10.80 -6.70 -2.21
N GLY A 66 9.84 -6.31 -1.36
CA GLY A 66 8.65 -5.55 -1.76
C GLY A 66 8.90 -4.04 -1.79
N MET A 67 7.84 -3.27 -2.02
CA MET A 67 7.87 -1.82 -2.04
C MET A 67 6.88 -1.21 -1.06
N ALA A 68 7.23 -0.04 -0.51
CA ALA A 68 6.37 0.74 0.38
C ALA A 68 6.37 2.24 0.04
N THR A 69 5.18 2.79 -0.24
CA THR A 69 5.01 4.18 -0.71
C THR A 69 3.83 4.87 -0.04
N THR A 70 3.92 6.21 0.07
CA THR A 70 2.78 7.08 0.41
C THR A 70 1.93 7.44 -0.81
N GLY A 71 2.30 6.93 -1.99
CA GLY A 71 1.76 7.34 -3.29
C GLY A 71 2.55 8.48 -3.96
N SER A 72 3.36 9.20 -3.19
CA SER A 72 4.21 10.29 -3.70
C SER A 72 5.70 10.08 -3.41
N GLN A 73 6.04 9.45 -2.29
CA GLN A 73 7.41 9.16 -1.89
C GLN A 73 7.49 7.84 -1.12
N ARG A 74 8.70 7.29 -0.98
CA ARG A 74 8.96 6.08 -0.18
C ARG A 74 8.66 6.35 1.30
N VAL A 75 8.02 5.38 1.97
CA VAL A 75 7.58 5.55 3.36
C VAL A 75 8.76 5.79 4.31
N LEU A 76 9.85 5.03 4.14
CA LEU A 76 11.03 5.13 4.99
C LEU A 76 11.84 6.43 4.81
N ASP A 77 11.60 7.17 3.74
CA ASP A 77 12.27 8.45 3.48
C ASP A 77 11.48 9.65 4.05
N VAL A 78 10.27 9.41 4.58
CA VAL A 78 9.45 10.46 5.20
C VAL A 78 10.07 10.89 6.53
N GLN A 79 10.56 12.13 6.57
CA GLN A 79 11.01 12.74 7.83
C GLN A 79 9.80 13.09 8.72
N PRO A 80 9.67 12.50 9.92
CA PRO A 80 8.54 12.75 10.81
C PRO A 80 8.63 14.15 11.43
N VAL A 81 7.51 14.87 11.46
CA VAL A 81 7.37 16.15 12.17
C VAL A 81 6.69 16.01 13.54
N GLU A 82 5.94 14.92 13.74
CA GLU A 82 5.20 14.63 14.98
C GLU A 82 5.19 13.12 15.26
N ILE A 83 5.14 12.74 16.55
CA ILE A 83 5.15 11.33 16.97
C ILE A 83 3.90 10.54 16.54
N HIS A 84 2.77 11.23 16.33
CA HIS A 84 1.50 10.64 15.90
C HIS A 84 1.13 11.02 14.47
N GLN A 85 2.10 11.49 13.68
CA GLN A 85 1.90 11.83 12.27
C GLN A 85 1.30 10.65 11.51
N ARG A 86 0.28 10.95 10.70
CA ARG A 86 -0.34 9.97 9.80
C ARG A 86 0.15 10.15 8.37
N VAL A 87 0.20 9.03 7.65
CA VAL A 87 0.52 9.02 6.21
C VAL A 87 -0.41 8.06 5.46
N PRO A 88 -0.70 8.34 4.18
CA PRO A 88 -1.20 7.31 3.27
C PRO A 88 -0.18 6.18 3.18
N PHE A 89 -0.66 4.95 3.02
CA PHE A 89 0.21 3.78 3.08
C PHE A 89 -0.19 2.74 2.04
N VAL A 90 0.73 2.44 1.12
CA VAL A 90 0.55 1.41 0.09
C VAL A 90 1.81 0.56 0.06
N VAL A 91 1.65 -0.76 0.17
CA VAL A 91 2.77 -1.71 0.22
C VAL A 91 2.42 -3.02 -0.47
N GLY A 92 3.43 -3.74 -0.96
CA GLY A 92 3.22 -5.05 -1.57
C GLY A 92 4.31 -5.44 -2.56
N SER A 93 3.94 -6.30 -3.51
CA SER A 93 4.83 -6.69 -4.61
C SER A 93 5.26 -5.46 -5.42
N PRO A 94 6.52 -5.40 -5.89
CA PRO A 94 7.02 -4.24 -6.63
C PRO A 94 6.17 -3.88 -7.85
N ASP A 95 5.76 -4.88 -8.64
CA ASP A 95 5.00 -4.66 -9.87
C ASP A 95 3.63 -4.03 -9.59
N ASP A 96 2.89 -4.57 -8.61
CA ASP A 96 1.57 -4.04 -8.20
C ASP A 96 1.68 -2.60 -7.66
N VAL A 97 2.70 -2.33 -6.83
CA VAL A 97 2.92 -1.00 -6.25
C VAL A 97 3.33 0.00 -7.34
N ASN A 98 4.10 -0.41 -8.34
CA ASN A 98 4.48 0.43 -9.48
C ASN A 98 3.29 0.74 -10.40
N GLU A 99 2.40 -0.23 -10.61
CA GLU A 99 1.15 0.01 -11.34
C GLU A 99 0.30 1.06 -10.62
N PHE A 100 0.13 0.92 -9.29
CA PHE A 100 -0.54 1.92 -8.46
C PHE A 100 0.11 3.30 -8.60
N LEU A 101 1.44 3.40 -8.52
CA LEU A 101 2.15 4.68 -8.67
C LEU A 101 1.98 5.29 -10.06
N THR A 102 1.93 4.47 -11.11
CA THR A 102 1.67 4.94 -12.48
C THR A 102 0.27 5.52 -12.59
N PHE A 103 -0.72 4.87 -11.99
CA PHE A 103 -2.08 5.38 -11.91
C PHE A 103 -2.15 6.72 -11.16
N VAL A 104 -1.52 6.82 -9.99
CA VAL A 104 -1.47 8.07 -9.21
C VAL A 104 -0.83 9.20 -10.00
N LYS A 105 0.30 8.97 -10.67
CA LYS A 105 0.99 9.98 -11.50
C LYS A 105 0.13 10.48 -12.66
N LYS A 106 -0.72 9.62 -13.24
CA LYS A 106 -1.59 9.97 -14.36
C LYS A 106 -2.76 10.87 -13.93
N HIS A 107 -3.19 10.78 -12.67
CA HIS A 107 -4.40 11.42 -12.16
C HIS A 107 -4.14 12.42 -11.02
N GLN A 108 -2.88 12.82 -10.82
CA GLN A 108 -2.47 13.86 -9.89
C GLN A 108 -2.67 15.27 -10.46
#